data_AF-A0A815BJE5-F1
#
_entry.id   AF-A0A815BJE5-F1
#
_cell.length_a   1.000
_cell.length_b   1.000
_cell.length_c   1.000
_cell.angle_alpha   90.00
_cell.angle_beta   90.00
_cell.angle_gamma   90.00
#
_symmetry.space_group_name_H-M   'P 1'
#
loop_
_entity.id
_entity.type
_entity.pdbx_description
1 polymer ?
#
loop_
_entity_poly.entity_id
_entity_poly.type
_entity_poly.pdbx_seq_one_letter_code
_entity_poly.pdbx_strand_id
1 'polypeptide(L)'
;MNINNRVGPDESTVVNLNTARLRTLLEHFRKRKIIWIILSIIFIVAIIVIPTIIATGNKTKKEKTSTIEIETATTTEITTATATITEITTATATITEITTAMTTEIAAEITTVTTTTTTSEQLMPPIFINNNTKWKQNAVTVAGGRGRGNQLNQLNLPFGIYVDNDDDSIYIADTENHRIVKWEFGADKGEIVAGGNEKGSGMNQLNYPVDLDRIGQLS
;
A
#
# COMPACT_ATOMS: atom_id res chain seq x y z
N MET A 1 88.90 75.84 51.27
CA MET A 1 89.35 77.16 50.79
C MET A 1 88.89 77.32 49.36
N ASN A 2 88.26 78.45 49.05
CA ASN A 2 88.03 79.06 47.73
C ASN A 2 87.09 78.39 46.72
N ILE A 3 85.86 78.91 46.57
CA ILE A 3 85.38 79.91 45.56
C ILE A 3 85.51 79.38 44.12
N ASN A 4 84.47 79.35 43.30
CA ASN A 4 83.91 80.55 42.69
C ASN A 4 82.54 80.30 42.04
N ASN A 5 81.68 81.28 42.28
CA ASN A 5 80.68 81.84 41.39
C ASN A 5 80.76 81.50 39.89
N ARG A 6 79.56 81.59 39.29
CA ARG A 6 79.29 82.14 37.94
C ARG A 6 79.01 81.08 36.87
N VAL A 7 77.74 80.96 36.51
CA VAL A 7 77.11 81.52 35.30
C VAL A 7 75.69 80.96 35.34
N GLY A 8 74.67 81.80 35.52
CA GLY A 8 73.29 81.36 35.35
C GLY A 8 73.12 80.89 33.89
N PRO A 9 72.57 79.68 33.66
CA PRO A 9 72.47 79.14 32.31
C PRO A 9 71.62 80.09 31.44
N ASP A 10 72.13 80.39 30.25
CA ASP A 10 71.51 81.28 29.29
C ASP A 10 70.04 80.89 29.03
N GLU A 11 69.16 81.85 28.73
CA GLU A 11 67.75 81.57 28.44
C GLU A 11 67.55 80.63 27.23
N SER A 12 68.59 80.38 26.42
CA SER A 12 68.53 79.44 25.30
C SER A 12 68.64 77.97 25.73
N THR A 13 69.33 77.68 26.84
CA THR A 13 69.45 76.34 27.45
C THR A 13 68.17 75.96 28.20
N VAL A 14 67.48 76.92 28.81
CA VAL A 14 66.20 76.69 29.52
C VAL A 14 65.05 76.41 28.53
N VAL A 15 65.05 77.08 27.37
CA VAL A 15 64.09 76.79 26.28
C VAL A 15 64.36 75.43 25.62
N ASN A 16 65.63 75.01 25.50
CA ASN A 16 66.00 73.70 24.95
C ASN A 16 65.67 72.53 25.90
N LEU A 17 65.82 72.71 27.23
CA LEU A 17 65.46 71.66 28.20
C LEU A 17 63.94 71.41 28.27
N ASN A 18 63.12 72.46 28.19
CA ASN A 18 61.67 72.34 28.22
C ASN A 18 61.12 71.74 26.92
N THR A 19 61.69 72.07 25.76
CA THR A 19 61.29 71.45 24.49
C THR A 19 61.73 69.99 24.39
N ALA A 20 62.90 69.62 24.92
CA ALA A 20 63.34 68.23 24.98
C ALA A 20 62.47 67.39 25.95
N ARG A 21 62.17 67.91 27.15
CA ARG A 21 61.29 67.24 28.12
C ARG A 21 59.85 67.10 27.63
N LEU A 22 59.30 68.13 26.97
CA LEU A 22 58.00 68.07 26.31
C LEU A 22 58.01 67.11 25.13
N ARG A 23 59.09 67.01 24.35
CA ARG A 23 59.21 66.01 23.27
C ARG A 23 59.29 64.59 23.80
N THR A 24 60.05 64.32 24.87
CA THR A 24 60.06 62.99 25.49
C THR A 24 58.74 62.64 26.18
N LEU A 25 58.06 63.59 26.84
CA LEU A 25 56.73 63.36 27.40
C LEU A 25 55.69 63.20 26.30
N LEU A 26 55.74 63.98 25.23
CA LEU A 26 54.84 63.86 24.08
C LEU A 26 55.09 62.57 23.30
N GLU A 27 56.33 62.10 23.19
CA GLU A 27 56.67 60.76 22.68
C GLU A 27 56.21 59.66 23.65
N HIS A 28 56.32 59.85 24.96
CA HIS A 28 55.85 58.88 25.93
C HIS A 28 54.31 58.82 25.98
N PHE A 29 53.62 59.95 25.81
CA PHE A 29 52.16 60.06 25.70
C PHE A 29 51.64 59.64 24.32
N ARG A 30 52.37 59.89 23.22
CA ARG A 30 52.06 59.34 21.88
C ARG A 30 52.30 57.84 21.85
N LYS A 31 53.39 57.31 22.42
CA LYS A 31 53.62 55.88 22.55
C LYS A 31 52.59 55.23 23.46
N ARG A 32 52.24 55.84 24.60
CA ARG A 32 51.15 55.34 25.45
C ARG A 32 49.81 55.38 24.72
N LYS A 33 49.44 56.47 24.04
CA LYS A 33 48.21 56.54 23.24
C LYS A 33 48.21 55.57 22.05
N ILE A 34 49.32 55.39 21.34
CA ILE A 34 49.47 54.41 20.26
C ILE A 34 49.40 53.00 20.83
N ILE A 35 50.00 52.72 21.99
CA ILE A 35 49.88 51.46 22.71
C ILE A 35 48.44 51.23 23.18
N TRP A 36 47.74 52.25 23.67
CA TRP A 36 46.32 52.17 24.04
C TRP A 36 45.39 52.06 22.83
N ILE A 37 45.73 52.66 21.69
CA ILE A 37 45.02 52.52 20.41
C ILE A 37 45.26 51.13 19.82
N ILE A 38 46.50 50.62 19.85
CA ILE A 38 46.85 49.25 19.45
C ILE A 38 46.19 48.25 20.39
N LEU A 39 46.20 48.47 21.71
CA LEU A 39 45.50 47.63 22.69
C LEU A 39 43.98 47.73 22.53
N SER A 40 43.42 48.88 22.14
CA SER A 40 41.99 49.06 21.86
C SER A 40 41.60 48.40 20.55
N ILE A 41 42.42 48.49 19.50
CA ILE A 41 42.22 47.78 18.22
C ILE A 41 42.38 46.28 18.45
N ILE A 42 43.36 45.82 19.23
CA ILE A 42 43.52 44.42 19.63
C ILE A 42 42.33 43.97 20.48
N PHE A 43 41.79 44.80 21.37
CA PHE A 43 40.61 44.51 22.19
C PHE A 43 39.33 44.47 21.36
N ILE A 44 39.17 45.36 20.38
CA ILE A 44 38.03 45.39 19.43
C ILE A 44 38.13 44.20 18.46
N VAL A 45 39.31 43.91 17.92
CA VAL A 45 39.57 42.71 17.11
C VAL A 45 39.39 41.45 17.94
N ALA A 46 39.78 41.42 19.22
CA ALA A 46 39.47 40.34 20.14
C ALA A 46 37.96 40.20 20.35
N ILE A 47 37.21 41.28 20.57
CA ILE A 47 35.75 41.24 20.72
C ILE A 47 35.05 40.79 19.43
N ILE A 48 35.60 41.05 18.23
CA ILE A 48 34.96 40.67 16.95
C ILE A 48 35.40 39.26 16.50
N VAL A 49 36.69 38.96 16.62
CA VAL A 49 37.29 37.71 16.12
C VAL A 49 37.15 36.58 17.15
N ILE A 50 37.20 36.84 18.46
CA ILE A 50 37.03 35.78 19.49
C ILE A 50 35.62 35.16 19.42
N PRO A 51 34.49 35.91 19.34
CA PRO A 51 33.18 35.28 19.15
C PRO A 51 33.05 34.54 17.82
N THR A 52 33.69 35.04 16.75
CA THR A 52 33.67 34.39 15.43
C THR A 52 34.48 33.09 15.41
N ILE A 53 35.64 33.04 16.09
CA ILE A 53 36.44 31.83 16.29
C ILE A 53 35.77 30.89 17.30
N ILE A 54 35.09 31.37 18.34
CA ILE A 54 34.30 30.52 19.25
C ILE A 54 33.10 29.91 18.51
N ALA A 55 32.43 30.67 17.63
CA ALA A 55 31.31 30.18 16.81
C ALA A 55 31.75 29.20 15.73
N THR A 56 32.98 29.33 15.19
CA THR A 56 33.50 28.46 14.13
C THR A 56 34.35 27.29 14.66
N GLY A 57 34.94 27.42 15.86
CA GLY A 57 35.97 26.52 16.42
C GLY A 57 35.55 25.68 17.63
N ASN A 58 34.30 25.77 18.10
CA ASN A 58 33.78 24.86 19.14
C ASN A 58 32.53 24.09 18.71
N LYS A 59 32.52 23.57 17.48
CA LYS A 59 31.90 22.27 17.25
C LYS A 59 32.93 21.22 17.70
N THR A 60 32.85 20.83 18.98
CA THR A 60 33.59 19.76 19.72
C THR A 60 34.66 20.16 20.76
N LYS A 61 34.25 20.51 22.01
CA LYS A 61 34.73 19.88 23.27
C LYS A 61 34.03 20.35 24.57
N LYS A 62 33.83 19.35 25.45
CA LYS A 62 33.72 19.33 26.94
C LYS A 62 32.50 19.96 27.62
N GLU A 63 31.79 19.06 28.31
CA GLU A 63 30.75 19.26 29.31
C GLU A 63 30.99 20.49 30.19
N LYS A 64 30.05 21.42 30.09
CA LYS A 64 29.72 22.36 31.13
C LYS A 64 28.55 21.72 31.88
N THR A 65 28.71 21.43 33.16
CA THR A 65 27.61 21.06 34.07
C THR A 65 26.70 22.26 34.21
N SER A 66 25.86 22.47 33.20
CA SER A 66 24.62 23.22 33.29
C SER A 66 23.61 22.13 33.55
N THR A 67 22.99 22.18 34.72
CA THR A 67 21.86 21.32 35.10
C THR A 67 21.00 21.11 33.88
N ILE A 68 20.93 19.86 33.42
CA ILE A 68 19.94 19.46 32.45
C ILE A 68 18.64 19.68 33.22
N GLU A 69 17.95 20.80 32.98
CA GLU A 69 16.52 20.82 33.14
C GLU A 69 16.03 19.81 32.11
N ILE A 70 16.05 18.54 32.50
CA ILE A 70 15.15 17.57 31.93
C ILE A 70 13.83 18.24 32.24
N GLU A 71 13.13 18.71 31.23
CA GLU A 71 11.71 18.96 31.35
C GLU A 71 11.11 17.60 31.70
N THR A 72 11.20 17.26 32.98
CA THR A 72 10.67 16.03 33.53
C THR A 72 9.19 16.23 33.38
N ALA A 73 8.61 15.56 32.37
CA ALA A 73 7.17 15.39 32.28
C ALA A 73 6.68 15.15 33.71
N THR A 74 5.75 15.98 34.15
CA THR A 74 5.33 15.94 35.55
C THR A 74 4.89 14.51 35.86
N THR A 75 5.08 14.03 37.09
CA THR A 75 4.65 12.67 37.47
C THR A 75 3.19 12.40 37.06
N THR A 76 2.35 13.44 37.06
CA THR A 76 0.97 13.44 36.58
C THR A 76 0.85 13.18 35.07
N GLU A 77 1.66 13.81 34.22
CA GLU A 77 1.67 13.60 32.76
C GLU A 77 2.14 12.18 32.42
N ILE A 78 3.18 11.68 33.10
CA ILE A 78 3.66 10.30 32.92
C ILE A 78 2.60 9.31 33.38
N THR A 79 1.94 9.55 34.51
CA THR A 79 0.87 8.69 35.03
C THR A 79 -0.33 8.67 34.09
N THR A 80 -0.71 9.84 33.55
CA THR A 80 -1.79 9.97 32.57
C THR A 80 -1.45 9.23 31.28
N ALA A 81 -0.26 9.44 30.73
CA ALA A 81 0.21 8.72 29.54
C ALA A 81 0.26 7.21 29.77
N THR A 82 0.69 6.76 30.96
CA THR A 82 0.72 5.34 31.34
C THR A 82 -0.69 4.75 31.44
N ALA A 83 -1.65 5.49 31.99
CA ALA A 83 -3.06 5.07 32.03
C ALA A 83 -3.64 4.95 30.61
N THR A 84 -3.40 5.94 29.74
CA THR A 84 -3.85 5.89 28.34
C THR A 84 -3.22 4.72 27.57
N ILE A 85 -1.93 4.43 27.77
CA ILE A 85 -1.26 3.26 27.19
C ILE A 85 -1.88 1.96 27.71
N THR A 86 -2.26 1.90 28.98
CA THR A 86 -2.92 0.73 29.58
C THR A 86 -4.30 0.49 28.98
N GLU A 87 -5.07 1.55 28.71
CA GLU A 87 -6.36 1.46 28.02
C GLU A 87 -6.19 1.02 26.57
N ILE A 88 -5.21 1.57 25.85
CA ILE A 88 -4.92 1.18 24.45
C ILE A 88 -4.49 -0.28 24.38
N THR A 89 -3.64 -0.75 25.30
CA THR A 89 -3.20 -2.15 25.34
C THR A 89 -4.36 -3.09 25.68
N THR A 90 -5.22 -2.71 26.62
CA THR A 90 -6.44 -3.47 26.95
C THR A 90 -7.39 -3.54 25.74
N ALA A 91 -7.62 -2.41 25.06
CA ALA A 91 -8.44 -2.37 23.85
C ALA A 91 -7.84 -3.20 22.70
N THR A 92 -6.52 -3.25 22.58
CA THR A 92 -5.84 -4.08 21.57
C THR A 92 -6.00 -5.58 21.87
N ALA A 93 -5.94 -5.96 23.15
CA ALA A 93 -6.20 -7.34 23.59
C ALA A 93 -7.65 -7.76 23.29
N THR A 94 -8.64 -6.93 23.61
CA THR A 94 -10.06 -7.23 23.32
C THR A 94 -10.34 -7.31 21.82
N ILE A 95 -9.75 -6.44 20.99
CA ILE A 95 -9.86 -6.54 19.52
C ILE A 95 -9.28 -7.86 19.02
N THR A 96 -8.16 -8.31 19.58
CA THR A 96 -7.52 -9.57 19.20
C THR A 96 -8.40 -10.77 19.58
N GLU A 97 -9.01 -10.76 20.77
CA GLU A 97 -9.96 -11.78 21.21
C GLU A 97 -11.22 -11.81 20.32
N ILE A 98 -11.79 -10.65 20.00
CA ILE A 98 -12.95 -10.55 19.09
C ILE A 98 -12.59 -11.08 17.70
N THR A 99 -11.43 -10.70 17.15
CA THR A 99 -10.98 -11.15 15.83
C THR A 99 -10.74 -12.67 15.83
N THR A 100 -10.17 -13.21 16.91
CA THR A 100 -9.96 -14.65 17.07
C THR A 100 -11.29 -15.39 17.18
N ALA A 101 -12.23 -14.91 18.01
CA ALA A 101 -13.55 -15.48 18.17
C ALA A 101 -14.34 -15.49 16.84
N MET A 102 -14.35 -14.35 16.12
CA MET A 102 -14.98 -14.23 14.81
C MET A 102 -14.37 -15.17 13.79
N THR A 103 -13.04 -15.29 13.73
CA THR A 103 -12.38 -16.19 12.78
C THR A 103 -12.64 -17.66 13.11
N THR A 104 -12.72 -18.05 14.37
CA THR A 104 -13.10 -19.42 14.76
C THR A 104 -14.56 -19.74 14.47
N GLU A 105 -15.49 -18.80 14.68
CA GLU A 105 -16.91 -19.00 14.39
C GLU A 105 -17.15 -19.12 12.88
N ILE A 106 -16.54 -18.25 12.08
CA ILE A 106 -16.58 -18.31 10.61
C ILE A 106 -15.94 -19.61 10.11
N ALA A 107 -14.81 -20.03 10.68
CA ALA A 107 -14.16 -21.29 10.28
C ALA A 107 -15.03 -22.52 10.62
N ALA A 108 -15.71 -22.51 11.77
CA ALA A 108 -16.65 -23.57 12.14
C ALA A 108 -17.85 -23.61 11.18
N GLU A 109 -18.42 -22.46 10.83
CA GLU A 109 -19.54 -22.34 9.88
C GLU A 109 -19.15 -22.78 8.46
N ILE A 110 -17.95 -22.43 7.98
CA ILE A 110 -17.44 -22.91 6.68
C ILE A 110 -17.20 -24.42 6.69
N THR A 111 -16.71 -24.97 7.80
CA THR A 111 -16.42 -26.40 7.93
C THR A 111 -17.71 -27.23 7.99
N THR A 112 -18.76 -26.74 8.66
CA THR A 112 -20.09 -27.39 8.67
C THR A 112 -20.77 -27.34 7.30
N VAL A 113 -20.60 -26.25 6.55
CA VAL A 113 -21.07 -26.13 5.15
C VAL A 113 -20.33 -27.09 4.21
N THR A 114 -19.04 -27.35 4.45
CA THR A 114 -18.22 -28.28 3.63
C THR A 114 -18.50 -29.77 3.95
N THR A 115 -18.86 -30.09 5.20
CA THR A 115 -19.17 -31.47 5.62
C THR A 115 -20.60 -31.88 5.28
N THR A 116 -21.56 -30.96 5.27
CA THR A 116 -22.91 -31.22 4.76
C THR A 116 -22.96 -31.39 3.24
N THR A 117 -21.99 -30.86 2.48
CA THR A 117 -21.89 -31.05 1.02
C THR A 117 -21.17 -32.34 0.60
N THR A 118 -20.55 -33.08 1.52
CA THR A 118 -19.77 -34.29 1.20
C THR A 118 -20.44 -35.60 1.61
N THR A 119 -21.65 -35.58 2.17
CA THR A 119 -22.41 -36.79 2.50
C THR A 119 -23.54 -37.01 1.49
N SER A 120 -23.20 -37.39 0.25
CA SER A 120 -24.06 -38.15 -0.67
C SER A 120 -23.34 -38.30 -2.02
N GLU A 121 -22.41 -39.25 -2.09
CA GLU A 121 -22.20 -39.94 -3.37
C GLU A 121 -23.45 -40.77 -3.66
N GLN A 122 -24.43 -40.19 -4.36
CA GLN A 122 -25.23 -40.89 -5.37
C GLN A 122 -26.16 -39.90 -6.08
N LEU A 123 -25.88 -39.74 -7.39
CA LEU A 123 -26.74 -39.21 -8.45
C LEU A 123 -27.14 -37.73 -8.32
N MET A 124 -26.38 -36.90 -9.05
CA MET A 124 -26.66 -35.51 -9.44
C MET A 124 -26.87 -34.51 -8.30
N PRO A 125 -25.95 -33.55 -8.04
CA PRO A 125 -26.23 -32.52 -7.07
C PRO A 125 -27.29 -31.55 -7.62
N PRO A 126 -28.33 -31.19 -6.83
CA PRO A 126 -29.23 -30.11 -7.19
C PRO A 126 -28.46 -28.80 -7.31
N ILE A 127 -28.76 -28.04 -8.36
CA ILE A 127 -28.22 -26.70 -8.59
C ILE A 127 -28.64 -25.78 -7.43
N PHE A 128 -27.66 -25.35 -6.63
CA PHE A 128 -27.82 -24.22 -5.71
C PHE A 128 -27.25 -22.97 -6.39
N ILE A 129 -28.10 -22.14 -7.02
CA ILE A 129 -27.67 -20.88 -7.63
C ILE A 129 -27.59 -19.81 -6.53
N ASN A 130 -26.37 -19.45 -6.13
CA ASN A 130 -26.14 -18.18 -5.43
C ASN A 130 -25.96 -17.07 -6.48
N ASN A 131 -26.80 -16.04 -6.41
CA ASN A 131 -26.92 -15.02 -7.46
C ASN A 131 -25.69 -14.09 -7.59
N ASN A 132 -24.60 -14.39 -6.87
CA ASN A 132 -23.37 -13.59 -6.79
C ASN A 132 -22.13 -14.21 -7.47
N THR A 133 -22.19 -15.44 -8.00
CA THR A 133 -21.13 -15.95 -8.87
C THR A 133 -21.57 -15.93 -10.33
N LYS A 134 -21.17 -14.88 -11.04
CA LYS A 134 -21.05 -14.87 -12.50
C LYS A 134 -20.39 -16.19 -12.93
N TRP A 135 -21.08 -16.97 -13.77
CA TRP A 135 -20.84 -18.38 -14.09
C TRP A 135 -19.39 -18.85 -13.94
N LYS A 136 -19.13 -19.66 -12.91
CA LYS A 136 -17.79 -20.14 -12.54
C LYS A 136 -17.38 -21.44 -13.28
N GLN A 137 -18.09 -21.83 -14.34
CA GLN A 137 -17.80 -23.04 -15.10
C GLN A 137 -17.48 -22.70 -16.56
N ASN A 138 -16.48 -23.40 -17.10
CA ASN A 138 -16.18 -23.37 -18.53
C ASN A 138 -17.33 -24.07 -19.28
N ALA A 139 -17.98 -23.35 -20.20
CA ALA A 139 -18.97 -23.96 -21.08
C ALA A 139 -18.27 -24.90 -22.08
N VAL A 140 -18.87 -26.07 -22.31
CA VAL A 140 -18.43 -27.04 -23.31
C VAL A 140 -19.54 -27.27 -24.33
N THR A 141 -19.18 -27.48 -25.59
CA THR A 141 -20.15 -27.87 -26.61
C THR A 141 -20.50 -29.35 -26.42
N VAL A 142 -21.78 -29.62 -26.14
CA VAL A 142 -22.29 -30.97 -25.88
C VAL A 142 -23.04 -31.58 -27.07
N ALA A 143 -23.38 -30.78 -28.07
CA ALA A 143 -23.98 -31.24 -29.32
C ALA A 143 -23.65 -30.30 -30.48
N GLY A 144 -23.47 -30.87 -31.67
CA GLY A 144 -23.12 -30.12 -32.88
C GLY A 144 -21.70 -29.56 -32.86
N GLY A 145 -21.54 -28.26 -33.12
CA GLY A 145 -20.24 -27.58 -33.09
C GLY A 145 -19.37 -27.72 -34.35
N ARG A 146 -19.81 -28.48 -35.37
CA ARG A 146 -19.07 -28.70 -36.62
C ARG A 146 -19.68 -28.02 -37.85
N GLY A 147 -20.31 -26.87 -37.61
CA GLY A 147 -21.00 -26.09 -38.64
C GLY A 147 -22.42 -26.57 -38.95
N ARG A 148 -23.11 -25.80 -39.79
CA ARG A 148 -24.46 -26.10 -40.25
C ARG A 148 -24.43 -27.22 -41.29
N GLY A 149 -25.26 -28.24 -41.13
CA GLY A 149 -25.38 -29.33 -42.12
C GLY A 149 -26.21 -30.50 -41.61
N ASN A 150 -26.22 -31.60 -42.36
CA ASN A 150 -27.04 -32.79 -42.11
C ASN A 150 -26.23 -34.00 -41.61
N GLN A 151 -24.92 -33.87 -41.42
CA GLN A 151 -24.11 -34.92 -40.79
C GLN A 151 -24.52 -35.12 -39.32
N LEU A 152 -24.21 -36.27 -38.73
CA LEU A 152 -24.61 -36.59 -37.36
C LEU A 152 -23.88 -35.77 -36.28
N ASN A 153 -22.80 -35.11 -36.64
CA ASN A 153 -22.04 -34.17 -35.81
C ASN A 153 -22.36 -32.70 -36.14
N GLN A 154 -23.41 -32.46 -36.95
CA GLN A 154 -23.87 -31.14 -37.37
C GLN A 154 -25.37 -30.99 -37.06
N LEU A 155 -25.81 -29.74 -36.95
CA LEU A 155 -27.20 -29.36 -36.75
C LEU A 155 -27.58 -28.28 -37.76
N ASN A 156 -28.87 -28.11 -38.05
CA ASN A 156 -29.41 -27.19 -39.02
C ASN A 156 -30.68 -26.50 -38.47
N LEU A 157 -30.48 -25.27 -37.99
CA LEU A 157 -31.52 -24.46 -37.33
C LEU A 157 -32.32 -25.25 -36.28
N PRO A 158 -31.67 -25.85 -35.25
CA PRO A 158 -32.38 -26.59 -34.22
C PRO A 158 -33.19 -25.65 -33.31
N PHE A 159 -34.49 -25.93 -33.10
CA PHE A 159 -35.39 -25.04 -32.35
C PHE A 159 -35.82 -25.61 -30.98
N GLY A 160 -35.73 -26.92 -30.79
CA GLY A 160 -36.15 -27.60 -29.56
C GLY A 160 -35.02 -28.39 -28.93
N ILE A 161 -34.96 -28.38 -27.60
CA ILE A 161 -34.01 -29.17 -26.80
C ILE A 161 -34.73 -29.76 -25.60
N TYR A 162 -34.49 -31.03 -25.34
CA TYR A 162 -34.93 -31.73 -24.13
C TYR A 162 -33.75 -32.45 -23.51
N VAL A 163 -33.62 -32.35 -22.19
CA VAL A 163 -32.59 -33.06 -21.42
C VAL A 163 -33.28 -34.15 -20.63
N ASP A 164 -32.88 -35.39 -20.87
CA ASP A 164 -33.32 -36.53 -20.10
C ASP A 164 -32.49 -36.62 -18.82
N ASN A 165 -33.17 -36.62 -17.67
CA ASN A 165 -32.51 -36.63 -16.37
C ASN A 165 -32.12 -38.06 -15.94
N ASP A 166 -32.60 -39.10 -16.63
CA ASP A 166 -32.30 -40.48 -16.27
C ASP A 166 -30.92 -40.91 -16.80
N ASP A 167 -30.52 -40.44 -17.98
CA ASP A 167 -29.26 -40.81 -18.64
C ASP A 167 -28.38 -39.61 -19.07
N ASP A 168 -28.74 -38.38 -18.67
CA ASP A 168 -28.08 -37.11 -19.04
C ASP A 168 -28.00 -36.86 -20.56
N SER A 169 -28.84 -37.54 -21.34
CA SER A 169 -28.87 -37.35 -22.80
C SER A 169 -29.65 -36.11 -23.21
N ILE A 170 -29.22 -35.55 -24.33
CA ILE A 170 -29.85 -34.38 -24.94
C ILE A 170 -30.54 -34.78 -26.23
N TYR A 171 -31.84 -34.55 -26.29
CA TYR A 171 -32.64 -34.68 -27.50
C TYR A 171 -32.79 -33.30 -28.14
N ILE A 172 -32.53 -33.22 -29.44
CA ILE A 172 -32.56 -31.96 -30.19
C ILE A 172 -33.50 -32.13 -31.38
N ALA A 173 -34.44 -31.19 -31.49
CA ALA A 173 -35.24 -31.02 -32.68
C ALA A 173 -34.40 -30.28 -33.73
N ASP A 174 -33.79 -31.05 -34.64
CA ASP A 174 -32.95 -30.54 -35.73
C ASP A 174 -33.85 -30.17 -36.92
N THR A 175 -34.51 -29.02 -36.76
CA THR A 175 -35.74 -28.61 -37.45
C THR A 175 -35.65 -28.62 -38.97
N GLU A 176 -34.62 -28.03 -39.55
CA GLU A 176 -34.42 -28.01 -41.01
C GLU A 176 -33.89 -29.33 -41.58
N ASN A 177 -33.36 -30.21 -40.72
CA ASN A 177 -33.01 -31.57 -41.12
C ASN A 177 -34.17 -32.56 -40.90
N HIS A 178 -35.31 -32.09 -40.40
CA HIS A 178 -36.54 -32.89 -40.21
C HIS A 178 -36.29 -34.18 -39.40
N ARG A 179 -35.54 -34.06 -38.31
CA ARG A 179 -35.16 -35.19 -37.46
C ARG A 179 -35.07 -34.79 -36.00
N ILE A 180 -35.22 -35.78 -35.11
CA ILE A 180 -34.82 -35.68 -33.71
C ILE A 180 -33.52 -36.45 -33.55
N VAL A 181 -32.53 -35.81 -32.95
CA VAL A 181 -31.24 -36.44 -32.64
C VAL A 181 -31.00 -36.50 -31.15
N LYS A 182 -30.59 -37.67 -30.66
CA LYS A 182 -30.13 -37.91 -29.29
C LYS A 182 -28.61 -37.76 -29.24
N TRP A 183 -28.11 -37.03 -28.25
CA TRP A 183 -26.69 -36.89 -27.94
C TRP A 183 -26.47 -37.33 -26.50
N GLU A 184 -25.75 -38.43 -26.34
CA GLU A 184 -25.21 -38.84 -25.05
C GLU A 184 -24.16 -37.83 -24.57
N PHE A 185 -24.02 -37.66 -23.26
CA PHE A 185 -23.02 -36.77 -22.70
C PHE A 185 -21.59 -37.15 -23.16
N GLY A 186 -20.88 -36.22 -23.79
CA GLY A 186 -19.54 -36.44 -24.31
C GLY A 186 -19.46 -37.16 -25.66
N ALA A 187 -20.58 -37.45 -26.32
CA ALA A 187 -20.58 -38.03 -27.65
C ALA A 187 -20.00 -37.06 -28.71
N ASP A 188 -19.35 -37.62 -29.74
CA ASP A 188 -18.83 -36.86 -30.88
C ASP A 188 -19.88 -36.57 -31.98
N LYS A 189 -20.99 -37.30 -31.94
CA LYS A 189 -22.08 -37.26 -32.92
C LYS A 189 -23.38 -37.74 -32.27
N GLY A 190 -24.50 -37.27 -32.78
CA GLY A 190 -25.82 -37.74 -32.36
C GLY A 190 -26.29 -38.99 -33.09
N GLU A 191 -27.35 -39.58 -32.55
CA GLU A 191 -28.11 -40.68 -33.13
C GLU A 191 -29.51 -40.20 -33.52
N ILE A 192 -29.99 -40.60 -34.70
CA ILE A 192 -31.35 -40.25 -35.13
C ILE A 192 -32.33 -41.17 -34.42
N VAL A 193 -33.20 -40.60 -33.60
CA VAL A 193 -34.24 -41.35 -32.87
C VAL A 193 -35.62 -41.21 -33.50
N ALA A 194 -35.82 -40.18 -34.34
CA ALA A 194 -37.02 -40.01 -35.15
C ALA A 194 -36.75 -39.16 -36.40
N GLY A 195 -37.49 -39.39 -37.48
CA GLY A 195 -37.37 -38.63 -38.73
C GLY A 195 -36.09 -38.93 -39.52
N GLY A 196 -35.55 -37.92 -40.21
CA GLY A 196 -34.32 -38.03 -41.01
C GLY A 196 -34.51 -38.61 -42.42
N ASN A 197 -35.73 -38.94 -42.81
CA ASN A 197 -36.09 -39.47 -44.13
C ASN A 197 -36.86 -38.44 -44.95
N GLU A 198 -36.28 -37.24 -45.06
CA GLU A 198 -36.90 -36.05 -45.65
C GLU A 198 -38.12 -35.53 -44.86
N LYS A 199 -38.61 -34.37 -45.31
CA LYS A 199 -39.82 -33.74 -44.78
C LYS A 199 -41.04 -34.58 -45.15
N GLY A 200 -41.91 -34.88 -44.19
CA GLY A 200 -43.19 -35.49 -44.52
C GLY A 200 -44.00 -35.94 -43.32
N SER A 201 -45.07 -36.68 -43.61
CA SER A 201 -46.00 -37.24 -42.62
C SER A 201 -46.02 -38.77 -42.64
N GLY A 202 -45.05 -39.40 -43.30
CA GLY A 202 -44.84 -40.85 -43.23
C GLY A 202 -44.39 -41.29 -41.84
N MET A 203 -44.50 -42.58 -41.55
CA MET A 203 -44.23 -43.17 -40.21
C MET A 203 -42.81 -42.89 -39.70
N ASN A 204 -41.86 -42.66 -40.60
CA ASN A 204 -40.45 -42.39 -40.32
C ASN A 204 -39.99 -40.99 -40.79
N GLN A 205 -40.95 -40.08 -41.03
CA GLN A 205 -40.69 -38.72 -41.48
C GLN A 205 -41.20 -37.72 -40.45
N LEU A 206 -40.51 -36.59 -40.36
CA LEU A 206 -40.96 -35.45 -39.57
C LEU A 206 -41.08 -34.23 -40.48
N ASN A 207 -41.76 -33.21 -40.00
CA ASN A 207 -41.95 -31.98 -40.74
C ASN A 207 -41.73 -30.79 -39.81
N TYR A 208 -40.53 -30.19 -39.90
CA TYR A 208 -40.09 -29.08 -39.04
C TYR A 208 -40.41 -29.30 -37.56
N PRO A 209 -39.83 -30.32 -36.90
CA PRO A 209 -40.00 -30.46 -35.46
C PRO A 209 -39.40 -29.24 -34.76
N VAL A 210 -40.15 -28.60 -33.87
CA VAL A 210 -39.72 -27.37 -33.17
C VAL A 210 -39.59 -27.53 -31.67
N ASP A 211 -40.22 -28.55 -31.07
CA ASP A 211 -40.22 -28.75 -29.63
C ASP A 211 -40.18 -30.24 -29.26
N LEU A 212 -39.78 -30.52 -28.01
CA LEU A 212 -39.64 -31.86 -27.44
C LEU A 212 -40.10 -31.87 -25.97
N ASP A 213 -41.04 -32.75 -25.66
CA ASP A 213 -41.56 -33.03 -24.31
C ASP A 213 -40.94 -34.33 -23.72
N ARG A 214 -41.09 -34.56 -22.40
CA ARG A 214 -40.74 -35.78 -21.64
C ARG A 214 -41.05 -37.13 -22.31
N ILE A 215 -41.99 -37.20 -23.26
CA ILE A 215 -42.36 -38.41 -24.02
C ILE A 215 -41.97 -38.36 -25.50
N GLY A 216 -41.15 -37.39 -25.94
CA GLY A 216 -40.76 -37.24 -27.34
C GLY A 216 -41.95 -37.00 -28.28
N GLN A 217 -43.12 -36.65 -27.74
CA GLN A 217 -44.27 -36.26 -28.55
C GLN A 217 -44.04 -34.84 -29.05
N LEU A 218 -43.98 -34.72 -30.36
CA LEU A 218 -43.88 -33.44 -31.06
C LEU A 218 -45.23 -32.73 -30.94
N SER A 219 -45.24 -31.53 -30.36
CA SER A 219 -46.37 -30.60 -30.43
C SER A 219 -46.34 -29.78 -31.71
#